data_AF-A0A7C7SX57-F1
#
_entry.id   AF-A0A7C7SX57-F1
#
_cell.length_a   1.000
_cell.length_b   1.000
_cell.length_c   1.000
_cell.angle_alpha   90.00
_cell.angle_beta   90.00
_cell.angle_gamma   90.00
#
_symmetry.space_group_name_H-M   'P 1'
#
loop_
_entity.id
_entity.type
_entity.pdbx_description
1 polymer ?
#
loop_
_entity_poly.entity_id
_entity_poly.type
_entity_poly.pdbx_seq_one_letter_code
_entity_poly.pdbx_strand_id
1 'polypeptide(L)'
;MLRKIGYISGFIFLLLASAYTGVWFYYANAVKKEVTGFIEDLREDGSHVLVKDLSMGGYPFSMKVNFEGRIASNGYVAEVPELTIDSFFIPGKDIIITFPQGLEVTEPYDPVLWSLDYLTLSGIVPEYLPESLTQEDMHVWYQNNGSIVLESLELKKETLRVQGNGLMAVDQNLQPKGRFQAVVKGHMDFLQWLQLGGFIKTKEALISATVLTGLTRTNENGESFMPVDLILENRKLYAGPLQVMTFPEIVWPWKDLNTTPLDQLQ
;
A
#
# COMPACT_ATOMS: atom_id res chain seq x y z
N MET A 1 -1.84 46.95 -33.53
CA MET A 1 -2.83 45.98 -33.01
C MET A 1 -2.20 44.82 -32.25
N LEU A 2 -1.08 44.22 -32.72
CA LEU A 2 -0.45 43.06 -32.07
C LEU A 2 -0.09 43.21 -30.57
N ARG A 3 0.42 44.38 -30.12
CA ARG A 3 0.74 44.61 -28.69
C ARG A 3 -0.49 44.52 -27.76
N LYS A 4 -1.66 45.02 -28.18
CA LYS A 4 -2.89 45.00 -27.35
C LYS A 4 -3.46 43.58 -27.20
N ILE A 5 -3.36 42.77 -28.26
CA ILE A 5 -3.75 41.36 -28.22
C ILE A 5 -2.83 40.59 -27.26
N GLY A 6 -1.52 40.86 -27.29
CA GLY A 6 -0.56 40.26 -26.35
C GLY A 6 -0.85 40.55 -24.87
N TYR A 7 -1.24 41.79 -24.52
CA TYR A 7 -1.62 42.12 -23.14
C TYR A 7 -2.91 41.44 -22.69
N ILE A 8 -3.92 41.35 -23.57
CA ILE A 8 -5.19 40.67 -23.27
C ILE A 8 -4.94 39.17 -23.08
N SER A 9 -4.18 38.54 -23.98
CA SER A 9 -3.81 37.13 -23.85
C SER A 9 -2.99 36.87 -22.58
N GLY A 10 -2.03 37.74 -22.23
CA GLY A 10 -1.27 37.64 -20.99
C GLY A 10 -2.13 37.80 -19.75
N PHE A 11 -3.08 38.73 -19.76
CA PHE A 11 -4.03 38.92 -18.66
C PHE A 11 -4.96 37.72 -18.50
N ILE A 12 -5.51 37.18 -19.60
CA ILE A 12 -6.33 35.96 -19.56
C ILE A 12 -5.51 34.78 -19.04
N PHE A 13 -4.27 34.62 -19.49
CA PHE A 13 -3.39 33.56 -18.99
C PHE A 13 -3.14 33.69 -17.48
N LEU A 14 -2.86 34.90 -16.98
CA LEU A 14 -2.68 35.15 -15.54
C LEU A 14 -3.94 34.87 -14.74
N LEU A 15 -5.12 35.23 -15.27
CA LEU A 15 -6.40 34.90 -14.64
C LEU A 15 -6.62 33.39 -14.57
N LEU A 16 -6.39 32.67 -15.66
CA LEU A 16 -6.52 31.20 -15.70
C LEU A 16 -5.51 30.54 -14.75
N ALA A 17 -4.26 31.00 -14.73
CA ALA A 17 -3.24 30.50 -13.81
C ALA A 17 -3.62 30.76 -12.34
N SER A 18 -4.16 31.94 -12.02
CA SER A 18 -4.61 32.28 -10.68
C SER A 18 -5.83 31.45 -10.25
N ALA A 19 -6.80 31.27 -11.15
CA ALA A 19 -7.96 30.43 -10.92
C ALA A 19 -7.55 28.96 -10.70
N TYR A 20 -6.65 28.44 -11.54
CA TYR A 20 -6.08 27.12 -11.37
C TYR A 20 -5.36 26.97 -10.03
N THR A 21 -4.54 27.95 -9.64
CA THR A 21 -3.85 27.98 -8.35
C THR A 21 -4.84 27.87 -7.20
N GLY A 22 -5.92 28.67 -7.23
CA GLY A 22 -6.98 28.61 -6.21
C GLY A 22 -7.64 27.23 -6.12
N VAL A 23 -7.98 26.63 -7.26
CA VAL A 23 -8.56 25.27 -7.32
C VAL A 23 -7.60 24.22 -6.78
N TRP A 24 -6.32 24.28 -7.16
CA TRP A 24 -5.31 23.33 -6.72
C TRP A 24 -5.16 23.34 -5.18
N PHE A 25 -5.01 24.53 -4.59
CA PHE A 25 -4.87 24.67 -3.13
C PHE A 25 -6.15 24.31 -2.38
N TYR A 26 -7.33 24.54 -2.96
CA TYR A 26 -8.59 24.08 -2.40
C TYR A 26 -8.62 22.55 -2.27
N TYR A 27 -8.30 21.82 -3.33
CA TYR A 27 -8.26 20.34 -3.29
C TYR A 27 -7.15 19.81 -2.40
N ALA A 28 -5.95 20.40 -2.42
CA ALA A 28 -4.85 19.99 -1.55
C ALA A 28 -5.22 20.11 -0.06
N ASN A 29 -5.95 21.18 0.31
CA ASN A 29 -6.44 21.36 1.67
C ASN A 29 -7.56 20.37 2.02
N ALA A 30 -8.43 20.03 1.07
CA ALA A 30 -9.45 19.00 1.27
C ALA A 30 -8.82 17.64 1.54
N VAL A 31 -7.88 17.19 0.69
CA VAL A 31 -7.14 15.93 0.88
C VAL A 31 -6.40 15.94 2.22
N LYS A 32 -5.70 17.03 2.56
CA LYS A 32 -5.02 17.15 3.86
C LYS A 32 -5.99 17.00 5.03
N LYS A 33 -7.18 17.60 4.93
CA LYS A 33 -8.21 17.51 5.98
C LYS A 33 -8.71 16.07 6.13
N GLU A 34 -9.02 15.38 5.03
CA GLU A 34 -9.44 13.98 5.06
C GLU A 34 -8.37 13.07 5.68
N VAL A 35 -7.10 13.23 5.26
CA VAL A 35 -5.98 12.45 5.83
C VAL A 35 -5.78 12.74 7.31
N THR A 36 -5.91 14.00 7.73
CA THR A 36 -5.77 14.38 9.14
C THR A 36 -6.92 13.82 9.98
N GLY A 37 -8.17 13.94 9.49
CA GLY A 37 -9.34 13.38 10.15
C GLY A 37 -9.23 11.86 10.27
N PHE A 38 -8.80 11.18 9.21
CA PHE A 38 -8.54 9.75 9.24
C PHE A 38 -7.50 9.36 10.31
N ILE A 39 -6.41 10.12 10.44
CA ILE A 39 -5.41 9.87 11.49
C ILE A 39 -5.96 10.15 12.90
N GLU A 40 -6.85 11.13 13.04
CA GLU A 40 -7.55 11.42 14.29
C GLU A 40 -8.52 10.28 14.67
N ASP A 41 -9.32 9.79 13.72
CA ASP A 41 -10.22 8.66 13.93
C ASP A 41 -9.46 7.40 14.39
N LEU A 42 -8.31 7.12 13.75
CA LEU A 42 -7.43 6.03 14.18
C LEU A 42 -6.96 6.18 15.64
N ARG A 43 -6.71 7.43 16.08
CA ARG A 43 -6.29 7.71 17.47
C ARG A 43 -7.43 7.56 18.46
N GLU A 44 -8.63 7.94 18.09
CA GLU A 44 -9.82 7.76 18.94
C GLU A 44 -10.14 6.28 19.14
N ASP A 45 -9.93 5.45 18.11
CA ASP A 45 -10.16 4.01 18.15
C ASP A 45 -9.00 3.21 18.82
N GLY A 46 -8.14 3.88 19.60
CA GLY A 46 -7.09 3.24 20.39
C GLY A 46 -5.76 3.00 19.66
N SER A 47 -5.62 3.43 18.40
CA SER A 47 -4.34 3.34 17.68
C SER A 47 -3.46 4.57 17.95
N HIS A 48 -2.29 4.37 18.54
CA HIS A 48 -1.33 5.45 18.75
C HIS A 48 -0.56 5.77 17.44
N VAL A 49 -1.07 6.75 16.69
CA VAL A 49 -0.39 7.27 15.48
C VAL A 49 0.47 8.48 15.84
N LEU A 50 1.78 8.31 15.81
CA LEU A 50 2.78 9.39 15.92
C LEU A 50 3.11 9.90 14.53
N VAL A 51 2.61 11.08 14.18
CA VAL A 51 2.91 11.76 12.91
C VAL A 51 4.12 12.65 13.12
N LYS A 52 5.22 12.36 12.42
CA LYS A 52 6.44 13.17 12.44
C LYS A 52 6.43 14.21 11.31
N ASP A 53 6.00 13.82 10.11
CA ASP A 53 5.70 14.73 9.01
C ASP A 53 4.40 14.34 8.31
N LEU A 54 3.62 15.35 7.92
CA LEU A 54 2.49 15.23 6.99
C LEU A 54 2.44 16.50 6.14
N SER A 55 2.98 16.41 4.93
CA SER A 55 3.15 17.55 4.04
C SER A 55 2.48 17.33 2.68
N MET A 56 1.95 18.41 2.11
CA MET A 56 1.35 18.43 0.78
C MET A 56 2.28 19.18 -0.17
N GLY A 57 2.53 18.62 -1.35
CA GLY A 57 3.36 19.19 -2.40
C GLY A 57 2.83 18.89 -3.80
N GLY A 58 3.65 19.14 -4.82
CA GLY A 58 3.36 18.77 -6.20
C GLY A 58 2.72 19.86 -7.07
N TYR A 59 2.42 21.06 -6.53
CA TYR A 59 1.97 22.20 -7.34
C TYR A 59 2.96 22.52 -8.47
N PRO A 60 2.50 22.80 -9.70
CA PRO A 60 1.11 22.90 -10.16
C PRO A 60 0.55 21.60 -10.77
N PHE A 61 1.11 20.43 -10.49
CA PHE A 61 0.73 19.16 -11.09
C PHE A 61 -0.03 18.26 -10.11
N SER A 62 0.18 16.95 -10.19
CA SER A 62 -0.39 15.98 -9.25
C SER A 62 -0.03 16.34 -7.81
N MET A 63 -0.92 16.00 -6.88
CA MET A 63 -0.71 16.23 -5.47
C MET A 63 0.23 15.15 -4.93
N LYS A 64 1.26 15.59 -4.21
CA LYS A 64 2.18 14.72 -3.49
C LYS A 64 1.89 14.82 -2.00
N VAL A 65 1.45 13.74 -1.39
CA VAL A 65 1.31 13.61 0.06
C VAL A 65 2.56 12.93 0.56
N ASN A 66 3.31 13.56 1.46
CA ASN A 66 4.40 12.90 2.18
C ASN A 66 3.98 12.66 3.62
N PHE A 67 4.28 11.48 4.11
CA PHE A 67 4.00 11.05 5.47
C PHE A 67 5.24 10.39 6.06
N GLU A 68 5.58 10.76 7.28
CA GLU A 68 6.57 10.08 8.11
C GLU A 68 5.95 9.87 9.49
N GLY A 69 6.05 8.66 10.02
CA GLY A 69 5.49 8.40 11.33
C GLY A 69 5.62 6.97 11.82
N ARG A 70 5.02 6.74 12.98
CA ARG A 70 4.93 5.45 13.63
C ARG A 70 3.49 5.19 14.01
N ILE A 71 2.98 4.03 13.63
CA ILE A 71 1.61 3.60 13.90
C ILE A 71 1.69 2.44 14.87
N ALA A 72 1.16 2.61 16.07
CA ALA A 72 1.01 1.52 17.03
C ALA A 72 -0.48 1.21 17.20
N SER A 73 -0.90 -0.01 16.89
CA SER A 73 -2.29 -0.44 16.94
C SER A 73 -2.34 -1.90 17.33
N ASN A 74 -3.15 -2.26 18.34
CA ASN A 74 -3.47 -3.65 18.66
C ASN A 74 -2.24 -4.57 18.89
N GLY A 75 -1.22 -4.03 19.57
CA GLY A 75 0.04 -4.75 19.83
C GLY A 75 0.97 -4.84 18.63
N TYR A 76 0.62 -4.22 17.51
CA TYR A 76 1.47 -4.02 16.35
C TYR A 76 2.08 -2.64 16.38
N VAL A 77 3.35 -2.56 15.98
CA VAL A 77 4.04 -1.30 15.75
C VAL A 77 4.59 -1.32 14.35
N ALA A 78 4.12 -0.40 13.51
CA ALA A 78 4.64 -0.15 12.18
C ALA A 78 5.41 1.17 12.16
N GLU A 79 6.67 1.11 11.74
CA GLU A 79 7.48 2.30 11.46
C GLU A 79 7.45 2.57 9.96
N VAL A 80 7.10 3.81 9.61
CA VAL A 80 6.97 4.30 8.22
C VAL A 80 7.92 5.48 8.08
N PRO A 81 9.20 5.24 7.73
CA PRO A 81 10.21 6.29 7.65
C PRO A 81 9.89 7.34 6.58
N GLU A 82 9.30 6.89 5.47
CA GLU A 82 8.84 7.76 4.40
C GLU A 82 7.76 7.05 3.58
N LEU A 83 6.64 7.73 3.40
CA LEU A 83 5.54 7.34 2.52
C LEU A 83 5.21 8.54 1.63
N THR A 84 5.24 8.33 0.33
CA THR A 84 4.82 9.32 -0.66
C THR A 84 3.63 8.82 -1.46
N ILE A 85 2.57 9.61 -1.58
CA ILE A 85 1.43 9.34 -2.45
C ILE A 85 1.39 10.41 -3.53
N ASP A 86 1.51 10.02 -4.79
CA ASP A 86 1.41 10.91 -5.94
C ASP A 86 0.11 10.59 -6.70
N SER A 87 -0.85 11.52 -6.69
CA SER A 87 -2.11 11.35 -7.40
C SER A 87 -2.83 12.68 -7.63
N PHE A 88 -3.77 12.68 -8.57
CA PHE A 88 -4.79 13.73 -8.65
C PHE A 88 -5.95 13.50 -7.69
N PHE A 89 -6.06 12.32 -7.05
CA PHE A 89 -7.17 11.93 -6.16
C PHE A 89 -8.55 12.08 -6.80
N ILE A 90 -8.63 11.82 -8.11
CA ILE A 90 -9.85 11.85 -8.90
C ILE A 90 -10.10 10.43 -9.43
N PRO A 91 -11.32 9.89 -9.34
CA PRO A 91 -11.68 8.62 -9.95
C PRO A 91 -11.19 8.50 -11.41
N GLY A 92 -10.62 7.33 -11.74
CA GLY A 92 -10.09 7.07 -13.08
C GLY A 92 -8.73 7.72 -13.37
N LYS A 93 -8.08 8.34 -12.37
CA LYS A 93 -6.69 8.82 -12.48
C LYS A 93 -5.72 7.94 -11.71
N ASP A 94 -4.47 8.00 -12.13
CA ASP A 94 -3.41 7.22 -11.52
C ASP A 94 -3.18 7.64 -10.06
N ILE A 95 -2.85 6.66 -9.24
CA ILE A 95 -2.36 6.81 -7.88
C ILE A 95 -1.10 5.96 -7.74
N ILE A 96 -0.04 6.59 -7.27
CA ILE A 96 1.23 5.94 -6.98
C ILE A 96 1.51 6.10 -5.50
N ILE A 97 1.67 4.98 -4.79
CA ILE A 97 1.98 4.92 -3.37
C ILE A 97 3.37 4.32 -3.26
N THR A 98 4.32 5.05 -2.68
CA THR A 98 5.71 4.62 -2.58
C THR A 98 6.20 4.73 -1.14
N PHE A 99 6.84 3.68 -0.67
CA PHE A 99 7.61 3.60 0.56
C PHE A 99 9.08 3.50 0.14
N PRO A 100 9.76 4.62 -0.15
CA PRO A 100 11.10 4.60 -0.73
C PRO A 100 12.15 4.02 0.23
N GLN A 101 11.91 4.13 1.53
CA GLN A 101 12.72 3.54 2.61
C GLN A 101 12.03 2.31 3.23
N GLY A 102 10.97 1.81 2.57
CA GLY A 102 10.21 0.67 3.03
C GLY A 102 9.40 0.93 4.31
N LEU A 103 9.13 -0.14 5.04
CA LEU A 103 8.36 -0.12 6.29
C LEU A 103 8.78 -1.30 7.15
N GLU A 104 8.69 -1.16 8.46
CA GLU A 104 9.04 -2.22 9.41
C GLU A 104 7.90 -2.46 10.39
N VAL A 105 7.57 -3.73 10.66
CA VAL A 105 6.61 -4.12 11.69
C VAL A 105 7.35 -4.88 12.79
N THR A 106 7.35 -4.35 14.01
CA THR A 106 8.25 -4.80 15.10
C THR A 106 7.57 -5.59 16.21
N GLU A 107 6.29 -5.32 16.50
CA GLU A 107 5.56 -6.05 17.54
C GLU A 107 4.36 -6.73 16.87
N PRO A 108 3.97 -7.95 17.29
CA PRO A 108 4.73 -8.94 18.07
C PRO A 108 5.76 -9.72 17.20
N TYR A 109 6.09 -9.23 16.00
CA TYR A 109 6.85 -9.97 15.00
C TYR A 109 8.32 -9.56 14.91
N ASP A 110 9.18 -10.49 14.49
CA ASP A 110 10.58 -10.15 14.22
C ASP A 110 10.67 -9.13 13.06
N PRO A 111 11.16 -7.89 13.30
CA PRO A 111 11.26 -6.86 12.28
C PRO A 111 12.19 -7.27 11.14
N VAL A 112 13.13 -8.19 11.37
CA VAL A 112 13.99 -8.72 10.30
C VAL A 112 13.16 -9.44 9.25
N LEU A 113 12.11 -10.16 9.63
CA LEU A 113 11.19 -10.81 8.69
C LEU A 113 10.10 -9.85 8.19
N TRP A 114 9.58 -8.99 9.06
CA TRP A 114 8.44 -8.11 8.78
C TRP A 114 8.82 -6.68 8.39
N SER A 115 9.96 -6.55 7.72
CA SER A 115 10.43 -5.34 7.06
C SER A 115 10.41 -5.46 5.53
N LEU A 116 10.27 -4.32 4.86
CA LEU A 116 10.54 -4.14 3.44
C LEU A 116 11.57 -3.05 3.31
N ASP A 117 12.46 -3.15 2.31
CA ASP A 117 13.44 -2.10 2.02
C ASP A 117 12.84 -1.02 1.11
N TYR A 118 11.87 -1.43 0.29
CA TYR A 118 11.19 -0.59 -0.69
C TYR A 118 9.88 -1.23 -1.10
N LEU A 119 8.85 -0.40 -1.26
CA LEU A 119 7.57 -0.79 -1.84
C LEU A 119 7.06 0.33 -2.72
N THR A 120 6.58 0.02 -3.91
CA THR A 120 5.75 0.93 -4.68
C THR A 120 4.56 0.19 -5.26
N LEU A 121 3.41 0.85 -5.21
CA LEU A 121 2.13 0.40 -5.74
C LEU A 121 1.65 1.47 -6.71
N SER A 122 1.24 1.10 -7.90
CA SER A 122 0.51 1.99 -8.79
C SER A 122 -0.79 1.35 -9.23
N GLY A 123 -1.79 2.19 -9.42
CA GLY A 123 -3.08 1.78 -9.94
C GLY A 123 -3.92 2.99 -10.28
N ILE A 124 -5.21 2.74 -10.47
CA ILE A 124 -6.18 3.78 -10.76
C ILE A 124 -7.05 3.99 -9.54
N VAL A 125 -7.31 5.25 -9.17
CA VAL A 125 -8.28 5.60 -8.13
C VAL A 125 -9.65 5.03 -8.54
N PRO A 126 -10.22 4.08 -7.76
CA PRO A 126 -11.50 3.47 -8.10
C PRO A 126 -12.63 4.50 -8.20
N GLU A 127 -13.67 4.19 -8.98
CA GLU A 127 -14.90 4.99 -9.01
C GLU A 127 -15.62 5.00 -7.66
N TYR A 128 -15.53 3.88 -6.93
CA TYR A 128 -16.16 3.68 -5.63
C TYR A 128 -15.11 3.19 -4.63
N LEU A 129 -14.71 4.09 -3.74
CA LEU A 129 -14.02 3.77 -2.51
C LEU A 129 -15.03 3.80 -1.36
N PRO A 130 -14.79 3.07 -0.26
CA PRO A 130 -15.58 3.25 0.95
C PRO A 130 -15.50 4.72 1.40
N GLU A 131 -16.62 5.30 1.83
CA GLU A 131 -16.68 6.72 2.23
C GLU A 131 -15.77 7.01 3.43
N SER A 132 -15.70 6.07 4.36
CA SER A 132 -14.76 6.06 5.49
C SER A 132 -14.22 4.65 5.71
N LEU A 133 -13.23 4.49 6.59
CA LEU A 133 -12.81 3.15 7.03
C LEU A 133 -13.69 2.61 8.17
N THR A 134 -14.92 3.08 8.38
CA THR A 134 -15.80 2.48 9.40
C THR A 134 -16.21 1.04 9.02
N GLN A 135 -16.64 0.26 10.02
CA GLN A 135 -17.12 -1.11 9.79
C GLN A 135 -18.23 -1.17 8.73
N GLU A 136 -19.18 -0.23 8.81
CA GLU A 136 -20.35 -0.17 7.94
C GLU A 136 -19.93 0.08 6.49
N ASP A 137 -19.17 1.13 6.24
CA ASP A 137 -18.73 1.52 4.89
C ASP A 137 -17.83 0.46 4.25
N MET A 138 -16.92 -0.13 5.03
CA MET A 138 -16.07 -1.22 4.56
C MET A 138 -16.89 -2.46 4.19
N HIS A 139 -17.95 -2.75 4.95
CA HIS A 139 -18.86 -3.85 4.63
C HIS A 139 -19.69 -3.58 3.39
N VAL A 140 -20.18 -2.35 3.21
CA VAL A 140 -20.88 -1.91 2.00
C VAL A 140 -19.97 -2.04 0.78
N TRP A 141 -18.71 -1.60 0.89
CA TRP A 141 -17.72 -1.74 -0.20
C TRP A 141 -17.47 -3.22 -0.54
N TYR A 142 -17.31 -4.07 0.45
CA TYR A 142 -17.19 -5.52 0.25
C TYR A 142 -18.41 -6.12 -0.47
N GLN A 143 -19.63 -5.79 -0.03
CA GLN A 143 -20.87 -6.30 -0.62
C GLN A 143 -21.05 -5.87 -2.07
N ASN A 144 -20.52 -4.70 -2.45
CA ASN A 144 -20.51 -4.19 -3.81
C ASN A 144 -19.34 -4.72 -4.66
N ASN A 145 -18.70 -5.82 -4.24
CA ASN A 145 -17.52 -6.40 -4.92
C ASN A 145 -16.37 -5.39 -5.08
N GLY A 146 -16.22 -4.49 -4.11
CA GLY A 146 -15.16 -3.50 -4.06
C GLY A 146 -13.78 -4.12 -4.25
N SER A 147 -13.01 -3.56 -5.17
CA SER A 147 -11.66 -4.02 -5.48
C SER A 147 -10.79 -2.88 -6.00
N ILE A 148 -9.49 -3.05 -5.85
CA ILE A 148 -8.44 -2.14 -6.27
C ILE A 148 -7.59 -2.87 -7.30
N VAL A 149 -7.51 -2.31 -8.52
CA VAL A 149 -6.62 -2.80 -9.57
C VAL A 149 -5.23 -2.20 -9.32
N LEU A 150 -4.25 -3.07 -9.11
CA LEU A 150 -2.84 -2.70 -9.09
C LEU A 150 -2.27 -2.90 -10.49
N GLU A 151 -1.96 -1.80 -11.15
CA GLU A 151 -1.28 -1.81 -12.45
C GLU A 151 0.18 -2.20 -12.32
N SER A 152 0.81 -1.80 -11.21
CA SER A 152 2.17 -2.18 -10.86
C SER A 152 2.34 -2.34 -9.35
N LEU A 153 3.14 -3.31 -8.97
CA LEU A 153 3.64 -3.58 -7.63
C LEU A 153 5.12 -3.87 -7.80
N GLU A 154 5.98 -3.13 -7.09
CA GLU A 154 7.38 -3.47 -6.94
C GLU A 154 7.76 -3.47 -5.47
N LEU A 155 8.34 -4.57 -5.02
CA LEU A 155 8.75 -4.79 -3.63
C LEU A 155 10.20 -5.27 -3.59
N LYS A 156 10.94 -4.77 -2.60
CA LYS A 156 12.33 -5.18 -2.33
C LYS A 156 12.50 -5.56 -0.87
N LYS A 157 13.17 -6.67 -0.64
CA LYS A 157 13.63 -7.12 0.68
C LYS A 157 14.93 -7.89 0.50
N GLU A 158 16.03 -7.40 1.04
CA GLU A 158 17.36 -7.99 0.90
C GLU A 158 17.73 -8.19 -0.59
N THR A 159 17.96 -9.43 -1.02
CA THR A 159 18.19 -9.80 -2.43
C THR A 159 16.90 -10.04 -3.21
N LEU A 160 15.75 -10.19 -2.53
CA LEU A 160 14.46 -10.47 -3.14
C LEU A 160 13.92 -9.24 -3.85
N ARG A 161 13.52 -9.43 -5.10
CA ARG A 161 12.77 -8.43 -5.88
C ARG A 161 11.51 -9.07 -6.40
N VAL A 162 10.36 -8.43 -6.17
CA VAL A 162 9.06 -8.88 -6.67
C VAL A 162 8.49 -7.75 -7.50
N GLN A 163 8.14 -8.02 -8.74
CA GLN A 163 7.48 -7.07 -9.64
C GLN A 163 6.24 -7.72 -10.21
N GLY A 164 5.11 -7.03 -10.25
CA GLY A 164 3.88 -7.63 -10.74
C GLY A 164 2.71 -6.67 -10.81
N ASN A 165 1.55 -7.22 -11.08
CA ASN A 165 0.29 -6.50 -11.17
C ASN A 165 -0.84 -7.44 -10.73
N GLY A 166 -2.01 -6.89 -10.39
CA GLY A 166 -3.11 -7.74 -9.95
C GLY A 166 -4.30 -7.00 -9.40
N LEU A 167 -5.13 -7.74 -8.67
CA LEU A 167 -6.35 -7.24 -8.06
C LEU A 167 -6.31 -7.51 -6.56
N MET A 168 -6.58 -6.47 -5.78
CA MET A 168 -6.74 -6.54 -4.34
C MET A 168 -8.19 -6.25 -3.95
N ALA A 169 -8.69 -6.91 -2.92
CA ALA A 169 -10.01 -6.71 -2.36
C ALA A 169 -9.97 -7.10 -0.87
N VAL A 170 -11.12 -7.12 -0.21
CA VAL A 170 -11.28 -7.70 1.13
C VAL A 170 -12.18 -8.93 1.12
N ASP A 171 -12.02 -9.81 2.10
CA ASP A 171 -12.91 -10.93 2.37
C ASP A 171 -14.07 -10.55 3.31
N GLN A 172 -14.91 -11.53 3.66
CA GLN A 172 -16.08 -11.33 4.53
C GLN A 172 -15.71 -10.87 5.96
N ASN A 173 -14.46 -11.10 6.39
CA ASN A 173 -13.94 -10.66 7.67
C ASN A 173 -13.17 -9.33 7.53
N LEU A 174 -13.34 -8.65 6.40
CA LEU A 174 -12.62 -7.45 6.01
C LEU A 174 -11.10 -7.65 6.01
N GLN A 175 -10.61 -8.87 5.77
CA GLN A 175 -9.17 -9.12 5.63
C GLN A 175 -8.75 -8.97 4.18
N PRO A 176 -7.53 -8.48 3.89
CA PRO A 176 -7.03 -8.39 2.53
C PRO A 176 -7.04 -9.74 1.82
N LYS A 177 -7.51 -9.74 0.58
CA LYS A 177 -7.41 -10.85 -0.37
C LYS A 177 -7.00 -10.33 -1.74
N GLY A 178 -6.39 -11.16 -2.56
CA GLY A 178 -5.99 -10.73 -3.89
C GLY A 178 -5.32 -11.80 -4.72
N ARG A 179 -5.18 -11.50 -6.01
CA ARG A 179 -4.43 -12.32 -6.97
C ARG A 179 -3.53 -11.43 -7.79
N PHE A 180 -2.27 -11.83 -7.91
CA PHE A 180 -1.23 -11.06 -8.59
C PHE A 180 -0.45 -11.97 -9.50
N GLN A 181 -0.14 -11.48 -10.70
CA GLN A 181 0.88 -12.07 -11.56
C GLN A 181 2.18 -11.36 -11.26
N ALA A 182 3.20 -12.11 -10.87
CA ALA A 182 4.47 -11.54 -10.46
C ALA A 182 5.66 -12.25 -11.11
N VAL A 183 6.74 -11.51 -11.23
CA VAL A 183 8.07 -11.99 -11.54
C VAL A 183 8.93 -11.76 -10.30
N VAL A 184 9.49 -12.85 -9.79
CA VAL A 184 10.37 -12.84 -8.62
C VAL A 184 11.82 -13.03 -9.07
N LYS A 185 12.74 -12.25 -8.52
CA LYS A 185 14.19 -12.39 -8.73
C LYS A 185 14.91 -12.44 -7.38
N GLY A 186 16.09 -13.06 -7.36
CA GLY A 186 16.91 -13.19 -6.15
C GLY A 186 16.34 -14.15 -5.09
N HIS A 187 15.33 -14.97 -5.43
CA HIS A 187 14.65 -15.86 -4.48
C HIS A 187 15.55 -16.95 -3.90
N MET A 188 16.57 -17.43 -4.62
CA MET A 188 17.51 -18.43 -4.10
C MET A 188 18.46 -17.83 -3.06
N ASP A 189 18.99 -16.63 -3.33
CA ASP A 189 19.84 -15.90 -2.38
C ASP A 189 19.03 -15.49 -1.14
N PHE A 190 17.76 -15.10 -1.34
CA PHE A 190 16.87 -14.77 -0.23
C PHE A 190 16.56 -16.00 0.64
N LEU A 191 16.34 -17.16 0.02
CA LEU A 191 16.18 -18.43 0.74
C LEU A 191 17.44 -18.77 1.56
N GLN A 192 18.63 -18.54 1.00
CA GLN A 192 19.88 -18.74 1.71
C GLN A 192 20.01 -17.77 2.89
N TRP A 193 19.66 -16.49 2.71
CA TRP A 193 19.62 -15.50 3.79
C TRP A 193 18.67 -15.94 4.91
N LEU A 194 17.46 -16.43 4.58
CA LEU A 194 16.53 -16.98 5.56
C LEU A 194 17.13 -18.16 6.33
N GLN A 195 17.84 -19.05 5.64
CA GLN A 195 18.47 -20.21 6.27
C GLN A 195 19.65 -19.81 7.18
N LEU A 196 20.53 -18.91 6.73
CA LEU A 196 21.69 -18.44 7.49
C LEU A 196 21.27 -17.62 8.72
N GLY A 197 20.17 -16.87 8.62
CA GLY A 197 19.54 -16.18 9.76
C GLY A 197 18.81 -17.11 10.73
N GLY A 198 18.67 -18.41 10.40
CA GLY A 198 17.96 -19.38 11.24
C GLY A 198 16.43 -19.27 11.19
N PHE A 199 15.89 -18.45 10.29
CA PHE A 199 14.44 -18.24 10.13
C PHE A 199 13.73 -19.46 9.54
N ILE A 200 14.46 -20.27 8.78
CA ILE A 200 14.00 -21.57 8.27
C ILE A 200 15.04 -22.64 8.57
N LYS A 201 14.59 -23.87 8.80
CA LYS A 201 15.51 -24.99 9.05
C LYS A 201 16.15 -25.44 7.75
N THR A 202 17.36 -25.99 7.81
CA THR A 202 18.07 -26.55 6.64
C THR A 202 17.22 -27.51 5.81
N LYS A 203 16.43 -28.37 6.46
CA LYS A 203 15.52 -29.31 5.75
C LYS A 203 14.44 -28.56 4.96
N GLU A 204 13.83 -27.54 5.54
CA GLU A 204 12.80 -26.72 4.89
C GLU A 204 13.41 -25.93 3.72
N ALA A 205 14.60 -25.36 3.92
CA ALA A 205 15.34 -24.68 2.86
C ALA A 205 15.63 -25.61 1.68
N LEU A 206 16.10 -26.84 1.90
CA LEU A 206 16.37 -27.80 0.83
C LEU A 206 15.11 -28.19 0.04
N ILE A 207 13.98 -28.40 0.72
CA ILE A 207 12.70 -28.72 0.07
C ILE A 207 12.25 -27.52 -0.78
N SER A 208 12.26 -26.32 -0.22
CA SER A 208 11.91 -25.08 -0.92
C SER A 208 12.82 -24.83 -2.12
N ALA A 209 14.14 -25.00 -1.97
CA ALA A 209 15.12 -24.85 -3.04
C ALA A 209 14.80 -25.77 -4.24
N THR A 210 14.37 -27.01 -3.97
CA THR A 210 14.01 -27.96 -5.03
C THR A 210 12.81 -27.46 -5.83
N VAL A 211 11.76 -26.99 -5.16
CA VAL A 211 10.56 -26.46 -5.82
C VAL A 211 10.90 -25.16 -6.59
N LEU A 212 11.61 -24.23 -5.95
CA LEU A 212 12.00 -22.96 -6.56
C LEU A 212 12.88 -23.18 -7.79
N THR A 213 13.80 -24.15 -7.77
CA THR A 213 14.63 -24.48 -8.94
C THR A 213 13.77 -24.92 -10.13
N GLY A 214 12.74 -25.73 -9.90
CA GLY A 214 11.81 -26.15 -10.97
C GLY A 214 10.96 -25.02 -11.56
N LEU A 215 10.67 -24.00 -10.74
CA LEU A 215 9.91 -22.81 -11.16
C LEU A 215 10.80 -21.71 -11.77
N THR A 216 12.10 -21.76 -11.53
CA THR A 216 13.05 -20.77 -12.04
C THR A 216 13.17 -20.88 -13.56
N ARG A 217 13.24 -19.73 -14.21
CA ARG A 217 13.53 -19.54 -15.62
C ARG A 217 14.77 -18.68 -15.74
N THR A 218 15.47 -18.83 -16.86
CA THR A 218 16.67 -18.04 -17.17
C THR A 218 16.46 -17.37 -18.51
N ASN A 219 16.75 -16.07 -18.61
CA ASN A 219 16.66 -15.34 -19.87
C ASN A 219 17.96 -15.51 -20.70
N GLU A 220 17.98 -14.95 -21.91
CA GLU A 220 19.14 -15.01 -22.82
C GLU A 220 20.42 -14.41 -22.20
N ASN A 221 20.26 -13.46 -21.26
CA ASN A 221 21.35 -12.79 -20.56
C ASN A 221 21.88 -13.59 -19.35
N GLY A 222 21.32 -14.78 -19.07
CA GLY A 222 21.71 -15.60 -17.92
C GLY A 222 21.07 -15.18 -16.59
N GLU A 223 20.14 -14.22 -16.59
CA GLU A 223 19.46 -13.77 -15.38
C GLU A 223 18.35 -14.74 -15.00
N SER A 224 18.39 -15.24 -13.76
CA SER A 224 17.35 -16.10 -13.18
C SER A 224 16.15 -15.30 -12.68
N PHE A 225 14.95 -15.70 -13.07
CA PHE A 225 13.70 -15.11 -12.65
C PHE A 225 12.63 -16.20 -12.51
N MET A 226 11.61 -15.95 -11.70
CA MET A 226 10.53 -16.89 -11.44
C MET A 226 9.18 -16.20 -11.68
N PRO A 227 8.52 -16.42 -12.83
CA PRO A 227 7.14 -15.99 -13.00
C PRO A 227 6.24 -16.85 -12.10
N VAL A 228 5.38 -16.22 -11.32
CA VAL A 228 4.53 -16.91 -10.34
C VAL A 228 3.22 -16.17 -10.12
N ASP A 229 2.15 -16.94 -9.97
CA ASP A 229 0.87 -16.42 -9.48
C ASP A 229 0.92 -16.35 -7.95
N LEU A 230 0.72 -15.15 -7.42
CA LEU A 230 0.59 -14.90 -5.99
C LEU A 230 -0.89 -14.81 -5.63
N ILE A 231 -1.30 -15.58 -4.63
CA ILE A 231 -2.68 -15.58 -4.12
C ILE A 231 -2.64 -15.26 -2.64
N LEU A 232 -3.30 -14.19 -2.24
CA LEU A 232 -3.55 -13.85 -0.85
C LEU A 232 -5.01 -14.19 -0.54
N GLU A 233 -5.24 -15.18 0.31
CA GLU A 233 -6.57 -15.56 0.77
C GLU A 233 -6.51 -16.13 2.18
N ASN A 234 -7.52 -15.83 3.00
CA ASN A 234 -7.58 -16.29 4.39
C ASN A 234 -6.26 -16.01 5.15
N ARG A 235 -5.68 -14.82 4.93
CA ARG A 235 -4.38 -14.37 5.45
C ARG A 235 -3.16 -15.16 4.99
N LYS A 236 -3.30 -16.16 4.12
CA LYS A 236 -2.18 -16.96 3.63
C LYS A 236 -1.76 -16.45 2.25
N LEU A 237 -0.47 -16.21 2.10
CA LEU A 237 0.11 -15.88 0.80
C LEU A 237 0.71 -17.14 0.19
N TYR A 238 0.22 -17.45 -1.00
CA TYR A 238 0.68 -18.55 -1.82
C TYR A 238 1.45 -18.03 -3.03
N ALA A 239 2.52 -18.73 -3.40
CA ALA A 239 3.25 -18.53 -4.64
C ALA A 239 3.24 -19.86 -5.39
N GLY A 240 2.31 -20.00 -6.36
CA GLY A 240 1.98 -21.29 -6.94
C GLY A 240 1.52 -22.29 -5.86
N PRO A 241 2.12 -23.49 -5.75
CA PRO A 241 1.73 -24.48 -4.74
C PRO A 241 2.34 -24.23 -3.36
N LEU A 242 3.24 -23.26 -3.21
CA LEU A 242 3.96 -23.00 -1.96
C LEU A 242 3.24 -21.95 -1.12
N GLN A 243 2.97 -22.27 0.15
CA GLN A 243 2.60 -21.26 1.14
C GLN A 243 3.87 -20.52 1.58
N VAL A 244 3.96 -19.23 1.28
CA VAL A 244 5.16 -18.41 1.54
C VAL A 244 5.12 -17.83 2.94
N MET A 245 3.97 -17.29 3.34
CA MET A 245 3.79 -16.67 4.64
C MET A 245 2.32 -16.66 5.06
N THR A 246 2.10 -16.40 6.35
CA THR A 246 0.78 -16.11 6.89
C THR A 246 0.82 -14.70 7.48
N PHE A 247 -0.06 -13.84 6.97
CA PHE A 247 -0.25 -12.49 7.44
C PHE A 247 -0.89 -12.47 8.83
N PRO A 248 -0.49 -11.50 9.69
CA PRO A 248 -1.29 -11.14 10.86
C PRO A 248 -2.74 -10.95 10.48
N GLU A 249 -3.61 -11.18 11.45
CA GLU A 249 -4.97 -10.65 11.33
C GLU A 249 -4.90 -9.14 11.52
N ILE A 250 -5.45 -8.39 10.56
CA ILE A 250 -5.69 -6.97 10.75
C ILE A 250 -6.87 -6.86 11.71
N VAL A 251 -6.57 -6.49 12.94
CA VAL A 251 -7.58 -6.12 13.93
C VAL A 251 -7.91 -4.66 13.68
N TRP A 252 -9.00 -4.44 12.97
CA TRP A 252 -9.44 -3.10 12.65
C TRP A 252 -9.87 -2.34 13.91
N PRO A 253 -9.60 -1.03 14.01
CA PRO A 253 -9.87 -0.24 15.22
C PRO A 253 -11.33 -0.36 15.72
N TRP A 254 -12.30 -0.31 14.79
CA TRP A 254 -13.73 -0.49 15.09
C TRP A 254 -14.11 -1.89 15.58
N LYS A 255 -13.26 -2.91 15.39
CA LYS A 255 -13.52 -4.29 15.82
C LYS A 255 -13.34 -4.45 17.33
N ASP A 256 -12.50 -3.63 17.97
CA ASP A 256 -12.26 -3.67 19.43
C ASP A 256 -13.25 -2.79 20.22
N LEU A 257 -13.86 -1.79 19.57
CA LEU A 257 -14.89 -0.95 20.17
C LEU A 257 -16.20 -1.71 20.46
N ASN A 258 -16.41 -2.87 19.83
CA ASN A 258 -17.63 -3.67 19.92
C ASN A 258 -17.61 -4.79 20.98
N THR A 259 -16.78 -4.69 22.02
CA THR A 259 -16.99 -5.53 23.23
C THR A 259 -18.15 -5.05 24.09
N THR A 260 -18.82 -3.95 23.73
CA THR A 260 -20.17 -3.65 24.20
C THR A 260 -21.17 -3.96 23.08
N PRO A 261 -22.01 -5.00 23.23
CA PRO A 261 -23.04 -5.32 22.26
C PRO A 261 -24.00 -4.13 22.02
N LEU A 262 -24.37 -3.91 20.75
CA LEU A 262 -25.27 -2.85 20.26
C LEU A 262 -26.66 -2.84 20.94
N ASP A 263 -27.00 -3.89 21.68
CA ASP A 263 -28.19 -4.04 22.53
C ASP A 263 -28.12 -3.28 23.87
N GLN A 264 -27.00 -2.63 24.20
CA GLN A 264 -26.87 -1.80 25.42
C GLN A 264 -26.74 -0.29 25.18
N LEU A 265 -26.95 0.20 23.96
CA LEU A 265 -27.07 1.64 23.67
C LEU A 265 -28.52 2.01 23.30
N GLN A 266 -29.41 1.95 24.29
CA GLN A 266 -30.71 2.65 24.31
C GLN A 266 -30.84 3.48 25.57
#